data_AF-A0A955FI62-F1
#
_entry.id   AF-A0A955FI62-F1
#
_cell.length_a   1.000
_cell.length_b   1.000
_cell.length_c   1.000
_cell.angle_alpha   90.00
_cell.angle_beta   90.00
_cell.angle_gamma   90.00
#
_symmetry.space_group_name_H-M   'P 1'
#
loop_
_entity.id
_entity.type
_entity.pdbx_description
1 polymer ?
#
loop_
_entity_poly.entity_id
_entity_poly.type
_entity_poly.pdbx_seq_one_letter_code
_entity_poly.pdbx_strand_id
1 'polypeptide(L)'
;MAQTGAYHVVGWLYTLILLPIAGWVAAFGYETWIALGRSETGGDFKKGDAYVHASWEITHTLLVYAFTVFLISFADSLSILDRALFLPVCAFMIALMIRGCIYLYLFYGEDIKWPQLWYNLFAITHIASLVAILSGALNVAFLIMTFSLTPSTDHLPIVTIGFVLTAIVCAVPIWAAYRHRDN
;
A
#
# COMPACT_ATOMS: atom_id res chain seq x y z
N MET A 1 -8.32 12.31 34.97
CA MET A 1 -8.14 10.85 34.76
C MET A 1 -8.91 10.30 33.56
N ALA A 2 -10.02 10.90 33.10
CA ALA A 2 -10.71 10.46 31.87
C ALA A 2 -9.98 10.84 30.55
N GLN A 3 -9.31 12.01 30.51
CA GLN A 3 -8.59 12.47 29.32
C GLN A 3 -7.43 11.55 28.91
N THR A 4 -6.67 11.00 29.87
CA THR A 4 -5.55 10.09 29.58
C THR A 4 -6.00 8.80 28.89
N GLY A 5 -7.16 8.24 29.27
CA GLY A 5 -7.73 7.05 28.63
C GLY A 5 -8.09 7.30 27.15
N ALA A 6 -8.68 8.45 26.84
CA ALA A 6 -9.04 8.80 25.47
C ALA A 6 -7.81 8.95 24.55
N TYR A 7 -6.72 9.53 25.04
CA TYR A 7 -5.48 9.65 24.25
C TYR A 7 -4.85 8.29 23.94
N HIS A 8 -4.91 7.32 24.87
CA HIS A 8 -4.38 5.98 24.64
C HIS A 8 -5.17 5.23 23.56
N VAL A 9 -6.51 5.35 23.57
CA VAL A 9 -7.40 4.69 22.60
C VAL A 9 -7.17 5.24 21.18
N VAL A 10 -7.09 6.57 21.04
CA VAL A 10 -6.80 7.22 19.76
C VAL A 10 -5.38 6.89 19.28
N GLY A 11 -4.39 6.90 20.17
CA GLY A 11 -3.01 6.51 19.85
C GLY A 11 -2.90 5.07 19.37
N TRP A 12 -3.67 4.15 19.96
CA TRP A 12 -3.72 2.75 19.51
C TRP A 12 -4.32 2.64 18.11
N LEU A 13 -5.43 3.34 17.84
CA LEU A 13 -6.01 3.38 16.49
C LEU A 13 -5.01 3.88 15.44
N TYR A 14 -4.29 4.97 15.73
CA TYR A 14 -3.25 5.45 14.82
C TYR A 14 -2.13 4.43 14.62
N THR A 15 -1.75 3.70 15.67
CA THR A 15 -0.76 2.61 15.53
C THR A 15 -1.26 1.53 14.58
N LEU A 16 -2.53 1.12 14.72
CA LEU A 16 -3.16 0.12 13.85
C LEU A 16 -3.28 0.58 12.39
N ILE A 17 -3.31 1.89 12.12
CA ILE A 17 -3.32 2.44 10.75
C ILE A 17 -1.89 2.61 10.21
N LEU A 18 -1.00 3.24 10.98
CA LEU A 18 0.33 3.65 10.54
C LEU A 18 1.31 2.48 10.42
N LEU A 19 1.17 1.44 11.24
CA LEU A 19 2.07 0.29 11.19
C LEU A 19 1.93 -0.50 9.86
N PRO A 20 0.71 -0.84 9.38
CA PRO A 20 0.53 -1.37 8.03
C PRO A 20 1.04 -0.43 6.94
N ILE A 21 0.85 0.89 7.06
CA ILE A 21 1.38 1.88 6.10
C ILE A 21 2.91 1.82 6.06
N ALA A 22 3.58 1.74 7.21
CA ALA A 22 5.03 1.62 7.26
C ALA A 22 5.51 0.32 6.59
N GLY A 23 4.83 -0.80 6.85
CA GLY A 23 5.10 -2.08 6.17
C GLY A 23 4.88 -1.99 4.66
N TRP A 24 3.81 -1.31 4.24
CA TRP A 24 3.53 -1.02 2.83
C TRP A 24 4.64 -0.19 2.19
N VAL A 25 5.08 0.91 2.80
CA VAL A 25 6.15 1.76 2.28
C VAL A 25 7.43 0.97 2.08
N ALA A 26 7.80 0.11 3.05
CA ALA A 26 8.99 -0.73 2.94
C ALA A 26 8.90 -1.73 1.77
N ALA A 27 7.79 -2.48 1.67
CA ALA A 27 7.60 -3.48 0.62
C ALA A 27 7.43 -2.84 -0.77
N PHE A 28 6.64 -1.77 -0.88
CA PHE A 28 6.43 -1.03 -2.12
C PHE A 28 7.71 -0.31 -2.57
N GLY A 29 8.51 0.22 -1.65
CA GLY A 29 9.81 0.81 -1.94
C GLY A 29 10.78 -0.21 -2.54
N TYR A 30 10.79 -1.43 -1.99
CA TYR A 30 11.56 -2.54 -2.53
C TYR A 30 11.09 -2.96 -3.93
N GLU A 31 9.78 -3.08 -4.16
CA GLU A 31 9.20 -3.34 -5.49
C GLU A 31 9.58 -2.27 -6.51
N THR A 32 9.49 -1.00 -6.09
CA THR A 32 9.83 0.15 -6.93
C THR A 32 11.30 0.11 -7.34
N TRP A 33 12.20 -0.20 -6.40
CA TRP A 33 13.62 -0.35 -6.68
C TRP A 33 13.89 -1.45 -7.72
N ILE A 34 13.23 -2.61 -7.60
CA ILE A 34 13.35 -3.70 -8.59
C ILE A 34 12.78 -3.28 -9.95
N ALA A 35 11.63 -2.62 -9.98
CA ALA A 35 10.99 -2.16 -11.21
C ALA A 35 11.90 -1.18 -11.97
N LEU A 36 12.52 -0.24 -11.26
CA LEU A 36 13.50 0.69 -11.83
C LEU A 36 14.75 -0.06 -12.35
N GLY A 37 15.31 -1.00 -11.59
CA GLY A 37 16.45 -1.80 -12.04
C GLY A 37 16.15 -2.63 -13.30
N ARG A 38 14.93 -3.19 -13.43
CA ARG A 38 14.49 -3.88 -14.66
C ARG A 38 14.30 -2.94 -15.83
N SER A 39 13.85 -1.70 -15.57
CA SER A 39 13.76 -0.65 -16.58
C SER A 39 15.15 -0.23 -17.08
N GLU A 40 16.17 -0.16 -16.24
CA GLU A 40 17.53 0.19 -16.70
C GLU A 40 18.21 -0.92 -17.51
N THR A 41 17.88 -2.18 -17.23
CA THR A 41 18.57 -3.37 -17.80
C THR A 41 17.78 -4.07 -18.90
N GLY A 42 16.57 -3.61 -19.22
CA GLY A 42 15.70 -4.26 -20.20
C GLY A 42 15.19 -5.65 -19.78
N GLY A 43 15.07 -5.87 -18.48
CA GLY A 43 14.53 -7.12 -17.92
C GLY A 43 15.56 -8.11 -17.39
N ASP A 44 16.86 -7.89 -17.61
CA ASP A 44 17.91 -8.81 -17.13
C ASP A 44 18.30 -8.60 -15.65
N PHE A 45 17.56 -7.74 -14.93
CA PHE A 45 17.74 -7.55 -13.49
C PHE A 45 17.18 -8.73 -12.69
N LYS A 46 18.00 -9.78 -12.53
CA LYS A 46 17.68 -10.99 -11.76
C LYS A 46 18.00 -10.82 -10.29
N LYS A 47 17.08 -10.22 -9.53
CA LYS A 47 17.04 -10.31 -8.06
C LYS A 47 15.65 -10.70 -7.59
N GLY A 48 15.51 -11.96 -7.16
CA GLY A 48 14.41 -12.44 -6.31
C GLY A 48 13.01 -12.39 -6.92
N ASP A 49 12.78 -12.97 -8.10
CA ASP A 49 11.46 -12.99 -8.75
C ASP A 49 10.35 -13.52 -7.83
N ALA A 50 10.59 -14.63 -7.13
CA ALA A 50 9.66 -15.18 -6.12
C ALA A 50 9.31 -14.18 -5.00
N TYR A 51 10.24 -13.29 -4.66
CA TYR A 51 10.08 -12.28 -3.61
C TYR A 51 9.19 -11.12 -4.08
N VAL A 52 9.20 -10.81 -5.38
CA VAL A 52 8.32 -9.78 -5.99
C VAL A 52 6.87 -10.23 -6.06
N HIS A 53 6.63 -11.52 -6.32
CA HIS A 53 5.28 -12.09 -6.25
C HIS A 53 4.72 -12.03 -4.83
N ALA A 54 5.54 -12.37 -3.82
CA ALA A 54 5.11 -12.32 -2.42
C ALA A 54 4.92 -10.89 -1.89
N SER A 55 5.77 -9.94 -2.29
CA SER A 55 5.64 -8.54 -1.86
C SER A 55 4.35 -7.90 -2.39
N TRP A 56 3.88 -8.29 -3.58
CA TRP A 56 2.68 -7.74 -4.20
C TRP A 56 1.42 -7.97 -3.35
N GLU A 57 1.23 -9.21 -2.89
CA GLU A 57 0.08 -9.58 -2.06
C GLU A 57 0.12 -8.86 -0.71
N ILE A 58 1.33 -8.68 -0.15
CA ILE A 58 1.54 -7.96 1.11
C ILE A 58 1.23 -6.48 0.95
N THR A 59 1.73 -5.84 -0.12
CA THR A 59 1.51 -4.40 -0.35
C THR A 59 0.02 -4.11 -0.55
N HIS A 60 -0.68 -4.87 -1.39
CA HIS A 60 -2.11 -4.66 -1.57
C HIS A 60 -2.88 -4.84 -0.25
N THR A 61 -2.61 -5.94 0.46
CA THR A 61 -3.34 -6.29 1.70
C THR A 61 -3.15 -5.24 2.80
N LEU A 62 -1.92 -4.83 3.06
CA LEU A 62 -1.62 -3.82 4.09
C LEU A 62 -2.25 -2.46 3.75
N LEU A 63 -2.23 -2.07 2.47
CA LEU A 63 -2.78 -0.79 2.04
C LEU A 63 -4.31 -0.77 2.14
N VAL A 64 -4.99 -1.81 1.65
CA VAL A 64 -6.46 -1.91 1.74
C VAL A 64 -6.90 -1.91 3.20
N TYR A 65 -6.21 -2.66 4.06
CA TYR A 65 -6.48 -2.68 5.49
C TYR A 65 -6.37 -1.27 6.10
N ALA A 66 -5.22 -0.60 5.93
CA ALA A 66 -4.99 0.71 6.50
C ALA A 66 -6.00 1.75 6.01
N PHE A 67 -6.26 1.77 4.70
CA PHE A 67 -7.18 2.72 4.08
C PHE A 67 -8.61 2.49 4.54
N THR A 68 -9.06 1.23 4.66
CA THR A 68 -10.40 0.90 5.14
C THR A 68 -10.60 1.34 6.57
N VAL A 69 -9.65 1.02 7.45
CA VAL A 69 -9.71 1.44 8.87
C VAL A 69 -9.70 2.96 8.97
N PHE A 70 -8.87 3.64 8.18
CA PHE A 70 -8.85 5.10 8.11
C PHE A 70 -10.22 5.67 7.69
N LEU A 71 -10.80 5.20 6.59
CA LEU A 71 -12.09 5.72 6.09
C LEU A 71 -13.21 5.52 7.10
N ILE A 72 -13.30 4.35 7.72
CA ILE A 72 -14.34 4.05 8.73
C ILE A 72 -14.13 4.92 9.97
N SER A 73 -12.89 5.07 10.42
CA SER A 73 -12.57 5.89 11.60
C SER A 73 -12.87 7.37 11.38
N PHE A 74 -12.81 7.86 10.14
CA PHE A 74 -13.11 9.24 9.79
C PHE A 74 -14.42 9.39 9.01
N ALA A 75 -15.39 8.47 9.18
CA ALA A 75 -16.65 8.44 8.44
C ALA A 75 -17.40 9.78 8.48
N ASP A 76 -17.49 10.40 9.65
CA ASP A 76 -18.18 11.69 9.85
C ASP A 76 -17.49 12.86 9.14
N SER A 77 -16.20 12.71 8.82
CA SER A 77 -15.38 13.73 8.15
C SER A 77 -15.15 13.43 6.66
N LEU A 78 -15.79 12.40 6.11
CA LEU A 78 -15.58 11.98 4.72
C LEU A 78 -15.92 13.08 3.71
N SER A 79 -16.93 13.91 3.97
CA SER A 79 -17.29 15.03 3.09
C SER A 79 -16.17 16.06 2.93
N ILE A 80 -15.32 16.22 3.94
CA ILE A 80 -14.14 17.09 3.92
C ILE A 80 -12.95 16.37 3.30
N LEU A 81 -12.73 15.11 3.68
CA LEU A 81 -11.61 14.29 3.21
C LEU A 81 -11.72 13.91 1.73
N ASP A 82 -12.93 13.78 1.19
CA ASP A 82 -13.20 13.47 -0.22
C ASP A 82 -12.46 14.44 -1.16
N ARG A 83 -12.50 15.74 -0.88
CA ARG A 83 -11.83 16.75 -1.70
C ARG A 83 -10.30 16.59 -1.74
N ALA A 84 -9.72 16.07 -0.67
CA ALA A 84 -8.28 15.79 -0.59
C ALA A 84 -7.91 14.44 -1.21
N LEU A 85 -8.82 13.47 -1.16
CA LEU A 85 -8.54 12.08 -1.54
C LEU A 85 -8.95 11.75 -2.97
N PHE A 86 -9.99 12.40 -3.52
CA PHE A 86 -10.62 11.97 -4.77
C PHE A 86 -9.62 11.82 -5.92
N LEU A 87 -8.88 12.89 -6.23
CA LEU A 87 -7.92 12.87 -7.34
C LEU A 87 -6.72 11.96 -7.05
N PRO A 88 -6.05 12.06 -5.88
CA PRO A 88 -4.96 11.15 -5.52
C PRO A 88 -5.35 9.67 -5.57
N VAL A 89 -6.51 9.30 -5.01
CA VAL A 89 -6.99 7.91 -5.00
C VAL A 89 -7.35 7.46 -6.41
N CYS A 90 -8.01 8.29 -7.23
CA CYS A 90 -8.28 7.95 -8.63
C CYS A 90 -6.99 7.71 -9.42
N ALA A 91 -6.01 8.60 -9.30
CA ALA A 91 -4.72 8.47 -9.97
C ALA A 91 -3.96 7.22 -9.50
N PHE A 92 -3.98 6.95 -8.20
CA PHE A 92 -3.39 5.75 -7.61
C PHE A 92 -4.05 4.47 -8.13
N MET A 93 -5.39 4.42 -8.17
CA MET A 93 -6.13 3.27 -8.68
C MET A 93 -5.86 3.00 -10.16
N ILE A 94 -5.81 4.05 -10.99
CA ILE A 94 -5.44 3.92 -12.41
C ILE A 94 -4.03 3.36 -12.55
N ALA A 95 -3.06 3.92 -11.81
CA ALA A 95 -1.68 3.44 -11.83
C ALA A 95 -1.58 1.97 -11.39
N LEU A 96 -2.29 1.57 -10.32
CA LEU A 96 -2.34 0.18 -9.85
C LEU A 96 -2.96 -0.78 -10.87
N MET A 97 -4.06 -0.40 -11.52
CA MET A 97 -4.71 -1.25 -12.54
C MET A 97 -3.77 -1.48 -13.73
N ILE A 98 -3.15 -0.40 -14.24
CA ILE A 98 -2.18 -0.50 -15.33
C ILE A 98 -0.99 -1.38 -14.88
N ARG A 99 -0.49 -1.18 -13.64
CA ARG A 99 0.59 -1.99 -13.06
C ARG A 99 0.25 -3.48 -13.05
N GLY A 100 -0.97 -3.83 -12.61
CA GLY A 100 -1.45 -5.22 -12.59
C GLY A 100 -1.55 -5.83 -13.99
N CYS A 101 -2.08 -5.09 -14.96
CA CYS A 101 -2.16 -5.56 -16.35
C CYS A 101 -0.75 -5.78 -16.96
N ILE A 102 0.16 -4.82 -16.78
CA ILE A 102 1.53 -4.93 -17.29
C ILE A 102 2.28 -6.06 -16.58
N TYR A 103 2.06 -6.26 -15.29
CA TYR A 103 2.63 -7.37 -14.55
C TYR A 103 2.23 -8.72 -15.14
N LEU A 104 0.93 -8.94 -15.39
CA LEU A 104 0.47 -10.17 -16.01
C LEU A 104 1.10 -10.37 -17.39
N TYR A 105 1.17 -9.32 -18.19
CA TYR A 105 1.79 -9.37 -19.51
C TYR A 105 3.31 -9.66 -19.46
N LEU A 106 4.05 -9.05 -18.52
CA LEU A 106 5.50 -9.21 -18.40
C LEU A 106 5.94 -10.54 -17.80
N PHE A 107 5.17 -11.10 -16.85
CA PHE A 107 5.58 -12.28 -16.09
C PHE A 107 4.85 -13.56 -16.50
N TYR A 108 3.73 -13.46 -17.21
CA TYR A 108 2.96 -14.62 -17.69
C TYR A 108 2.70 -14.60 -19.20
N GLY A 109 3.09 -13.54 -19.91
CA GLY A 109 2.96 -13.46 -21.37
C GLY A 109 4.04 -14.24 -22.10
N GLU A 110 3.67 -14.86 -23.22
CA GLU A 110 4.60 -15.50 -24.16
C GLU A 110 4.96 -14.51 -25.30
N ASP A 111 6.18 -14.61 -25.83
CA ASP A 111 6.66 -13.82 -26.98
C ASP A 111 6.50 -12.28 -26.84
N ILE A 112 6.88 -11.74 -25.68
CA ILE A 112 6.78 -10.31 -25.37
C ILE A 112 7.58 -9.48 -26.39
N LYS A 113 6.85 -8.68 -27.18
CA LYS A 113 7.45 -7.70 -28.08
C LYS A 113 7.81 -6.42 -27.32
N TRP A 114 8.98 -5.85 -27.63
CA TRP A 114 9.47 -4.60 -27.05
C TRP A 114 9.58 -4.62 -25.51
N PRO A 115 10.27 -5.60 -24.91
CA PRO A 115 10.29 -5.79 -23.44
C PRO A 115 10.73 -4.52 -22.70
N GLN A 116 11.70 -3.78 -23.24
CA GLN A 116 12.17 -2.51 -22.68
C GLN A 116 11.06 -1.46 -22.48
N LEU A 117 10.14 -1.33 -23.45
CA LEU A 117 9.02 -0.40 -23.35
C LEU A 117 8.12 -0.78 -22.17
N TRP A 118 7.81 -2.07 -22.03
CA TRP A 118 6.92 -2.57 -21.00
C TRP A 118 7.53 -2.47 -19.60
N TYR A 119 8.83 -2.73 -19.45
CA TYR A 119 9.53 -2.50 -18.17
C TYR A 119 9.59 -1.01 -17.80
N ASN A 120 9.77 -0.11 -18.78
CA ASN A 120 9.71 1.33 -18.54
C ASN A 120 8.31 1.77 -18.08
N LEU A 121 7.26 1.30 -18.76
CA LEU A 121 5.87 1.56 -18.35
C LEU A 121 5.58 0.98 -16.96
N PHE A 122 6.06 -0.22 -16.67
CA PHE A 122 5.94 -0.84 -15.35
C PHE A 122 6.58 0.03 -14.25
N ALA A 123 7.80 0.54 -14.48
CA ALA A 123 8.46 1.45 -13.55
C ALA A 123 7.69 2.78 -13.39
N ILE A 124 7.19 3.36 -14.48
CA ILE A 124 6.37 4.59 -14.44
C ILE A 124 5.14 4.40 -13.56
N THR A 125 4.46 3.25 -13.62
CA THR A 125 3.29 2.99 -12.74
C THR A 125 3.65 2.99 -11.25
N HIS A 126 4.86 2.58 -10.87
CA HIS A 126 5.31 2.64 -9.47
C HIS A 126 5.52 4.09 -9.02
N ILE A 127 6.17 4.89 -9.86
CA ILE A 127 6.39 6.32 -9.56
C ILE A 127 5.06 7.07 -9.50
N ALA A 128 4.16 6.84 -10.46
CA ALA A 128 2.83 7.44 -10.45
C ALA A 128 2.05 7.08 -9.19
N SER A 129 2.12 5.81 -8.76
CA SER A 129 1.50 5.34 -7.53
C SER A 129 2.07 6.03 -6.28
N LEU A 130 3.39 6.17 -6.20
CA LEU A 130 4.08 6.88 -5.10
C LEU A 130 3.66 8.34 -5.02
N VAL A 131 3.70 9.06 -6.15
CA VAL A 131 3.30 10.47 -6.21
C VAL A 131 1.84 10.63 -5.79
N ALA A 132 0.95 9.77 -6.31
CA ALA A 132 -0.46 9.79 -5.96
C ALA A 132 -0.69 9.58 -4.47
N ILE A 133 -0.15 8.52 -3.86
CA ILE A 133 -0.30 8.26 -2.41
C ILE A 133 0.28 9.38 -1.57
N LEU A 134 1.49 9.86 -1.88
CA LEU A 134 2.12 10.93 -1.10
C LEU A 134 1.31 12.22 -1.18
N SER A 135 0.79 12.57 -2.36
CA SER A 135 -0.08 13.74 -2.50
C SER A 135 -1.38 13.62 -1.69
N GLY A 136 -2.01 12.44 -1.69
CA GLY A 136 -3.21 12.18 -0.89
C GLY A 136 -2.91 12.24 0.61
N ALA A 137 -1.84 11.59 1.05
CA ALA A 137 -1.43 11.57 2.45
C ALA A 137 -1.10 12.97 2.98
N LEU A 138 -0.39 13.80 2.21
CA LEU A 138 -0.07 15.17 2.57
C LEU A 138 -1.34 16.03 2.69
N ASN A 139 -2.26 15.93 1.74
CA ASN A 139 -3.52 16.66 1.80
C ASN A 139 -4.38 16.23 2.99
N VAL A 140 -4.50 14.93 3.26
CA VAL A 140 -5.21 14.40 4.42
C VAL A 140 -4.59 14.87 5.72
N ALA A 141 -3.26 14.77 5.87
CA ALA A 141 -2.55 15.23 7.05
C ALA A 141 -2.78 16.72 7.30
N PHE A 142 -2.72 17.53 6.24
CA PHE A 142 -3.01 18.97 6.30
C PHE A 142 -4.43 19.26 6.79
N LEU A 143 -5.44 18.54 6.26
CA LEU A 143 -6.83 18.71 6.69
C LEU A 143 -7.07 18.27 8.13
N ILE A 144 -6.50 17.14 8.55
CA ILE A 144 -6.59 16.67 9.94
C ILE A 144 -6.01 17.71 10.90
N MET A 145 -4.85 18.29 10.56
CA MET A 145 -4.21 19.34 11.38
C MET A 145 -5.02 20.65 11.39
N THR A 146 -5.55 21.05 10.24
CA THR A 146 -6.24 22.34 10.07
C THR A 146 -7.62 22.33 10.73
N PHE A 147 -8.37 21.25 10.57
CA PHE A 147 -9.74 21.11 11.08
C PHE A 147 -9.82 20.33 12.40
N SER A 148 -8.69 19.89 12.94
CA SER A 148 -8.61 19.08 14.17
C SER A 148 -9.56 17.88 14.11
N LEU A 149 -9.57 17.18 12.95
CA LEU A 149 -10.48 16.05 12.74
C LEU A 149 -10.17 14.95 13.75
N THR A 150 -11.22 14.43 14.39
CA THR A 150 -11.10 13.37 15.38
C THR A 150 -11.61 12.05 14.82
N PRO A 151 -10.84 10.96 14.92
CA PRO A 151 -11.33 9.66 14.50
C PRO A 151 -12.29 9.08 15.53
N SER A 152 -13.33 8.38 15.08
CA SER A 152 -14.12 7.48 15.91
C SER A 152 -13.26 6.29 16.35
N THR A 153 -13.47 5.87 17.60
CA THR A 153 -12.77 4.72 18.20
C THR A 153 -13.73 3.60 18.61
N ASP A 154 -15.01 3.71 18.22
CA ASP A 154 -16.08 2.81 18.67
C ASP A 154 -15.87 1.36 18.24
N HIS A 155 -15.16 1.14 17.14
CA HIS A 155 -14.88 -0.17 16.57
C HIS A 155 -13.46 -0.68 16.84
N LEU A 156 -12.71 -0.03 17.71
CA LEU A 156 -11.31 -0.37 17.99
C LEU A 156 -11.06 -1.85 18.35
N PRO A 157 -11.93 -2.55 19.10
CA PRO A 157 -11.75 -3.99 19.35
C PRO A 157 -11.79 -4.83 18.07
N ILE A 158 -12.75 -4.56 17.18
CA ILE A 158 -12.89 -5.26 15.89
C ILE A 158 -11.70 -4.93 14.98
N VAL A 159 -11.28 -3.67 14.92
CA VAL A 159 -10.10 -3.24 14.16
C VAL A 159 -8.85 -3.98 14.66
N THR A 160 -8.68 -4.13 15.97
CA THR A 160 -7.55 -4.86 16.55
C THR A 160 -7.55 -6.34 16.14
N ILE A 161 -8.72 -7.00 16.15
CA ILE A 161 -8.85 -8.38 15.66
C ILE A 161 -8.52 -8.46 14.16
N GLY A 162 -9.07 -7.54 13.36
CA GLY A 162 -8.81 -7.44 11.93
C GLY A 162 -7.33 -7.28 11.63
N PHE A 163 -6.61 -6.46 12.40
CA PHE A 163 -5.16 -6.30 12.28
C PHE A 163 -4.42 -7.63 12.46
N VAL A 164 -4.72 -8.36 13.53
CA VAL A 164 -4.06 -9.65 13.83
C VAL A 164 -4.33 -10.66 12.71
N LEU A 165 -5.57 -10.77 12.25
CA LEU A 165 -5.93 -11.67 11.15
C LEU A 165 -5.21 -11.29 9.85
N THR A 166 -5.16 -9.99 9.53
CA THR A 166 -4.46 -9.46 8.35
C THR A 166 -2.97 -9.77 8.42
N ALA A 167 -2.34 -9.57 9.58
CA ALA A 167 -0.92 -9.89 9.79
C ALA A 167 -0.64 -11.39 9.59
N ILE A 168 -1.53 -12.27 10.07
CA ILE A 168 -1.41 -13.73 9.85
C ILE A 168 -1.49 -14.05 8.36
N VAL A 169 -2.44 -13.46 7.63
CA VAL A 169 -2.58 -13.67 6.18
C VAL A 169 -1.33 -13.19 5.43
N CYS A 170 -0.81 -12.01 5.76
CA CYS A 170 0.43 -11.49 5.17
C CYS A 170 1.66 -12.36 5.50
N ALA A 171 1.66 -13.09 6.61
CA ALA A 171 2.78 -13.97 6.96
C ALA A 171 2.87 -15.22 6.05
N VAL A 172 1.75 -15.66 5.47
CA VAL A 172 1.72 -16.85 4.58
C VAL A 172 2.58 -16.68 3.32
N PRO A 173 2.43 -15.62 2.49
CA PRO A 173 3.26 -15.44 1.30
C PRO A 173 4.73 -15.19 1.66
N ILE A 174 5.02 -14.50 2.77
CA ILE A 174 6.40 -14.33 3.28
C ILE A 174 7.01 -15.70 3.57
N TRP A 175 6.32 -16.53 4.36
CA TRP A 175 6.80 -17.85 4.72
C TRP A 175 7.01 -18.75 3.49
N ALA A 176 6.09 -18.72 2.53
CA ALA A 176 6.23 -19.45 1.27
C ALA A 176 7.46 -18.98 0.47
N ALA A 177 7.67 -17.67 0.35
CA ALA A 177 8.81 -17.11 -0.38
C ALA A 177 10.16 -17.51 0.22
N TYR A 178 10.27 -17.57 1.56
CA TYR A 178 11.51 -17.97 2.23
C TYR A 178 11.76 -19.48 2.16
N ARG A 179 10.72 -20.32 2.23
CA ARG A 179 10.86 -21.78 2.16
C ARG A 179 11.33 -22.28 0.79
N HIS A 180 10.95 -21.58 -0.29
CA HIS A 180 11.34 -21.94 -1.65
C HIS A 180 12.71 -21.40 -2.08
N ARG A 181 13.41 -20.66 -1.22
CA ARG A 181 14.76 -20.15 -1.51
C ARG A 181 15.87 -21.18 -1.24
N ASP A 182 15.57 -22.24 -0.49
CA ASP A 182 16.52 -23.27 -0.04
C ASP A 182 16.45 -24.59 -0.87
N ASN A 183 15.71 -24.59 -1.99
CA ASN A 183 15.69 -25.67 -2.99
C ASN A 183 16.15 -25.17 -4.36
#